data_AF-A0A7J4U3V1-F1
#
_entry.id   AF-A0A7J4U3V1-F1
#
_cell.length_a   1.000
_cell.length_b   1.000
_cell.length_c   1.000
_cell.angle_alpha   90.00
_cell.angle_beta   90.00
_cell.angle_gamma   90.00
#
_symmetry.space_group_name_H-M   'P 1'
#
loop_
_entity.id
_entity.type
_entity.pdbx_description
1 polymer ?
#
loop_
_entity_poly.entity_id
_entity_poly.type
_entity_poly.pdbx_seq_one_letter_code
_entity_poly.pdbx_strand_id
1 'polypeptide(L)'
;EYNEGVIKRERVIEKFEGWIAHISYADTYKYKRHLIREINKNFPIIKSAKSINTKKHQNYLKRTESSNVQFSSQKTLQLYKKGMTIKQIAQHRNIKESTVWEHLAKLIEHHQCKINDVLPKDKINYIKQNMKSKADSLKDVKKRISDEAITYDEINCVLSSIKTEKKE
;
A
#
# COMPACT_ATOMS: atom_id res chain seq x y z
N GLU A 1 -19.94 -22.39 -24.23
CA GLU A 1 -19.86 -23.44 -23.19
C GLU A 1 -19.10 -22.91 -21.98
N TYR A 2 -19.60 -23.16 -20.77
CA TYR A 2 -19.03 -22.66 -19.52
C TYR A 2 -17.97 -23.63 -19.00
N ASN A 3 -16.70 -23.24 -18.97
CA ASN A 3 -15.65 -24.04 -18.34
C ASN A 3 -15.70 -23.87 -16.81
N GLU A 4 -15.96 -24.97 -16.10
CA GLU A 4 -15.81 -25.05 -14.65
C GLU A 4 -14.34 -24.90 -14.26
N GLY A 5 -14.04 -24.03 -13.30
CA GLY A 5 -12.67 -23.79 -12.82
C GLY A 5 -12.60 -23.87 -11.30
N VAL A 6 -11.79 -24.79 -10.78
CA VAL A 6 -11.48 -24.89 -9.35
C VAL A 6 -10.38 -23.88 -9.02
N ILE A 7 -10.69 -22.90 -8.16
CA ILE A 7 -9.67 -21.99 -7.63
C ILE A 7 -8.91 -22.73 -6.54
N LYS A 8 -7.65 -23.07 -6.82
CA LYS A 8 -6.75 -23.73 -5.87
C LYS A 8 -6.45 -22.83 -4.65
N ARG A 9 -6.35 -23.45 -3.47
CA ARG A 9 -6.10 -22.77 -2.18
C ARG A 9 -4.84 -21.93 -2.20
N GLU A 10 -3.82 -22.40 -2.89
CA GLU A 10 -2.52 -21.74 -3.02
C GLU A 10 -2.69 -20.35 -3.65
N ARG A 11 -3.55 -20.22 -4.67
CA ARG A 11 -3.89 -18.92 -5.29
C ARG A 11 -4.71 -17.99 -4.39
N VAL A 12 -5.44 -18.53 -3.41
CA VAL A 12 -6.14 -17.73 -2.40
C VAL A 12 -5.16 -17.24 -1.35
N ILE A 13 -4.22 -18.10 -0.92
CA ILE A 13 -3.17 -17.77 0.06
C ILE A 13 -2.21 -16.72 -0.49
N GLU A 14 -1.77 -16.84 -1.74
CA GLU A 14 -0.94 -15.83 -2.44
C GLU A 14 -1.55 -14.42 -2.37
N LYS A 15 -2.88 -14.32 -2.38
CA LYS A 15 -3.59 -13.03 -2.24
C LYS A 15 -3.58 -12.48 -0.82
N PHE A 16 -3.47 -13.34 0.19
CA PHE A 16 -3.41 -12.98 1.62
C PHE A 16 -1.97 -12.89 2.18
N GLU A 17 -0.94 -13.14 1.37
CA GLU A 17 0.47 -13.11 1.81
C GLU A 17 0.89 -11.80 2.49
N GLY A 18 0.31 -10.66 2.09
CA GLY A 18 0.58 -9.37 2.72
C GLY A 18 0.11 -9.32 4.18
N TRP A 19 -1.03 -9.94 4.50
CA TRP A 19 -1.54 -10.05 5.88
C TRP A 19 -0.73 -11.05 6.70
N ILE A 20 -0.36 -12.20 6.10
CA ILE A 20 0.48 -13.21 6.76
C ILE A 20 1.86 -12.64 7.11
N ALA A 21 2.44 -11.83 6.23
CA ALA A 21 3.68 -11.12 6.51
C ALA A 21 3.52 -10.05 7.59
N HIS A 22 2.42 -9.32 7.63
CA HIS A 22 2.13 -8.38 8.72
C HIS A 22 2.00 -9.10 10.08
N ILE A 23 1.34 -10.25 10.09
CA ILE A 23 1.23 -11.15 11.25
C ILE A 23 2.60 -11.71 11.68
N SER A 24 3.58 -11.79 10.78
CA SER A 24 4.94 -12.23 11.14
C SER A 24 5.69 -11.21 12.01
N TYR A 25 5.33 -9.92 11.93
CA TYR A 25 5.81 -8.85 12.80
C TYR A 25 5.00 -8.70 14.09
N ALA A 26 4.05 -9.61 14.36
CA ALA A 26 3.33 -9.64 15.63
C ALA A 26 4.31 -9.84 16.78
N ASP A 27 4.30 -8.92 17.75
CA ASP A 27 5.27 -8.83 18.86
C ASP A 27 5.42 -10.11 19.70
N THR A 28 4.43 -11.02 19.66
CA THR A 28 4.52 -12.29 20.39
C THR A 28 3.91 -13.46 19.63
N TYR A 29 4.46 -14.65 19.86
CA TYR A 29 3.90 -15.94 19.40
C TYR A 29 2.41 -16.10 19.75
N LYS A 30 2.00 -15.60 20.91
CA LYS A 30 0.60 -15.65 21.38
C LYS A 30 -0.32 -14.82 20.47
N TYR A 31 0.11 -13.62 20.09
CA TYR A 31 -0.65 -12.75 19.18
C TYR A 31 -0.68 -13.32 17.75
N LYS A 32 0.45 -13.84 17.27
CA LYS A 32 0.53 -14.58 15.99
C LYS A 32 -0.45 -15.76 15.94
N ARG A 33 -0.52 -16.56 17.01
CA ARG A 33 -1.44 -17.71 17.11
C ARG A 33 -2.91 -17.28 17.18
N HIS A 34 -3.21 -16.15 17.82
CA HIS A 34 -4.55 -15.58 17.83
C HIS A 34 -4.98 -15.15 16.42
N LEU A 35 -4.14 -14.41 15.69
CA LEU A 35 -4.45 -13.99 14.32
C LEU A 35 -4.59 -15.18 13.36
N ILE A 36 -3.74 -16.20 13.49
CA ILE A 36 -3.87 -17.45 12.71
C ILE A 36 -5.19 -18.17 13.04
N ARG A 37 -5.60 -18.22 14.31
CA ARG A 37 -6.90 -18.79 14.70
C ARG A 37 -8.05 -18.03 14.07
N GLU A 38 -8.04 -16.71 14.12
CA GLU A 38 -9.07 -15.87 13.52
C GLU A 38 -9.13 -16.06 12.00
N ILE A 39 -7.98 -16.16 11.32
CA ILE A 39 -7.93 -16.47 9.89
C ILE A 39 -8.55 -17.84 9.62
N ASN A 40 -8.16 -18.89 10.34
CA ASN A 40 -8.69 -20.24 10.12
C ASN A 40 -10.18 -20.35 10.45
N LYS A 41 -10.68 -19.54 11.39
CA LYS A 41 -12.10 -19.46 11.75
C LYS A 41 -12.91 -18.75 10.67
N ASN A 42 -12.40 -17.64 10.12
CA ASN A 42 -13.08 -16.85 9.09
C ASN A 42 -12.92 -17.44 7.68
N PHE A 43 -11.85 -18.22 7.47
CA PHE A 43 -11.55 -18.94 6.24
C PHE A 43 -11.35 -20.44 6.54
N PRO A 44 -12.40 -21.14 6.99
CA PRO A 44 -12.31 -22.56 7.30
C PRO A 44 -11.92 -23.35 6.05
N ILE A 45 -11.21 -24.46 6.24
CA ILE A 45 -10.81 -25.38 5.17
C ILE A 45 -12.07 -26.13 4.71
N ILE A 46 -12.92 -25.47 3.92
CA ILE A 46 -14.09 -26.08 3.31
C ILE A 46 -13.64 -26.70 1.97
N LYS A 47 -13.97 -27.98 1.74
CA LYS A 47 -13.83 -28.62 0.42
C LYS A 47 -14.59 -27.78 -0.62
N SER A 48 -13.98 -27.56 -1.78
CA SER A 48 -14.47 -26.70 -2.87
C SER A 48 -16.00 -26.67 -2.98
N ALA A 49 -16.62 -25.58 -2.52
CA ALA A 49 -18.04 -25.35 -2.70
C ALA A 49 -18.31 -24.95 -4.16
N LYS A 50 -19.23 -25.63 -4.84
CA LYS A 50 -19.67 -25.24 -6.18
C LYS A 50 -20.37 -23.88 -6.10
N SER A 51 -19.81 -22.89 -6.78
CA SER A 51 -20.38 -21.54 -6.88
C SER A 51 -21.56 -21.56 -7.86
N ILE A 52 -22.78 -21.37 -7.35
CA ILE A 52 -23.93 -21.00 -8.17
C ILE A 52 -23.73 -19.53 -8.52
N ASN A 53 -23.52 -19.23 -9.80
CA ASN A 53 -23.37 -17.88 -10.38
C ASN A 53 -21.93 -17.31 -10.44
N THR A 54 -21.10 -17.94 -11.27
CA THR A 54 -19.71 -17.57 -11.61
C THR A 54 -19.57 -16.12 -12.08
N LYS A 55 -20.56 -15.57 -12.80
CA LYS A 55 -20.50 -14.19 -13.34
C LYS A 55 -20.66 -13.14 -12.23
N LYS A 56 -21.54 -13.39 -11.25
CA LYS A 56 -21.67 -12.57 -10.04
C LYS A 56 -20.40 -12.65 -9.18
N HIS A 57 -19.82 -13.85 -9.06
CA HIS A 57 -18.55 -14.04 -8.36
C HIS A 57 -17.38 -13.35 -9.08
N GLN A 58 -17.30 -13.41 -10.42
CA GLN A 58 -16.30 -12.70 -11.22
C GLN A 58 -16.44 -11.19 -11.09
N ASN A 59 -17.67 -10.65 -11.10
CA ASN A 59 -17.91 -9.23 -10.87
C ASN A 59 -17.56 -8.81 -9.45
N TYR A 60 -17.84 -9.64 -8.45
CA TYR A 60 -17.36 -9.45 -7.08
C TYR A 60 -15.83 -9.46 -7.02
N LEU A 61 -15.16 -10.43 -7.67
CA LEU A 61 -13.70 -10.51 -7.74
C LEU A 61 -13.09 -9.29 -8.44
N LYS A 62 -13.68 -8.78 -9.54
CA LYS A 62 -13.26 -7.52 -10.18
C LYS A 62 -13.41 -6.32 -9.23
N ARG A 63 -14.48 -6.28 -8.43
CA ARG A 63 -14.65 -5.29 -7.35
C ARG A 63 -13.67 -5.52 -6.18
N THR A 64 -13.21 -6.75 -6.00
CA THR A 64 -12.18 -7.11 -5.01
C THR A 64 -10.76 -6.84 -5.55
N GLU A 65 -10.58 -6.81 -6.87
CA GLU A 65 -9.35 -6.31 -7.51
C GLU A 65 -9.18 -4.80 -7.30
N SER A 66 -10.28 -4.03 -7.27
CA SER A 66 -10.22 -2.64 -6.81
C SER A 66 -9.86 -2.50 -5.32
N SER A 67 -10.17 -3.47 -4.46
CA SER A 67 -9.63 -3.49 -3.09
C SER A 67 -8.20 -4.07 -3.01
N ASN A 68 -7.71 -4.81 -4.02
CA ASN A 68 -6.28 -5.11 -4.17
C ASN A 68 -5.45 -3.83 -4.35
N VAL A 69 -6.01 -2.75 -4.90
CA VAL A 69 -5.38 -1.42 -4.90
C VAL A 69 -5.16 -0.93 -3.46
N GLN A 70 -6.13 -1.17 -2.58
CA GLN A 70 -6.03 -0.89 -1.13
C GLN A 70 -5.08 -1.82 -0.39
N PHE A 71 -4.60 -2.92 -0.99
CA PHE A 71 -3.54 -3.80 -0.45
C PHE A 71 -2.18 -3.62 -1.16
N SER A 72 -2.18 -2.96 -2.31
CA SER A 72 -0.99 -2.70 -3.12
C SER A 72 -0.04 -1.75 -2.39
N SER A 73 -0.58 -0.77 -1.66
CA SER A 73 0.20 0.13 -0.81
C SER A 73 0.94 -0.64 0.29
N GLN A 74 0.28 -1.60 0.94
CA GLN A 74 0.81 -2.38 2.05
C GLN A 74 1.90 -3.34 1.58
N LYS A 75 1.78 -3.88 0.36
CA LYS A 75 2.89 -4.61 -0.30
C LYS A 75 4.11 -3.71 -0.50
N THR A 76 3.94 -2.47 -0.94
CA THR A 76 5.04 -1.48 -0.99
C THR A 76 5.63 -1.26 0.40
N LEU A 77 4.80 -1.00 1.41
CA LEU A 77 5.26 -0.75 2.78
C LEU A 77 6.10 -1.91 3.32
N GLN A 78 5.67 -3.15 3.06
CA GLN A 78 6.39 -4.34 3.52
C GLN A 78 7.79 -4.43 2.92
N LEU A 79 7.91 -4.26 1.61
CA LEU A 79 9.22 -4.30 0.93
C LEU A 79 10.09 -3.12 1.36
N TYR A 80 9.48 -1.96 1.57
CA TYR A 80 10.17 -0.77 2.08
C TYR A 80 10.72 -0.99 3.50
N LYS A 81 9.92 -1.56 4.41
CA LYS A 81 10.37 -1.92 5.78
C LYS A 81 11.46 -3.00 5.80
N LYS A 82 11.61 -3.78 4.74
CA LYS A 82 12.73 -4.73 4.56
C LYS A 82 14.02 -4.03 4.08
N GLY A 83 14.02 -2.71 3.94
CA GLY A 83 15.18 -1.92 3.50
C GLY A 83 15.35 -1.84 1.99
N MET A 84 14.37 -2.29 1.20
CA MET A 84 14.45 -2.16 -0.25
C MET A 84 14.27 -0.71 -0.69
N THR A 85 15.06 -0.27 -1.67
CA THR A 85 14.91 1.06 -2.26
C THR A 85 13.67 1.13 -3.17
N ILE A 86 13.19 2.33 -3.44
CA ILE A 86 12.00 2.56 -4.28
C ILE A 86 12.16 1.92 -5.67
N LYS A 87 13.35 2.03 -6.27
CA LYS A 87 13.71 1.39 -7.53
C LYS A 87 13.68 -0.14 -7.46
N GLN A 88 14.22 -0.72 -6.39
CA GLN A 88 14.17 -2.17 -6.17
C GLN A 88 12.73 -2.66 -5.99
N ILE A 89 11.89 -1.90 -5.27
CA ILE A 89 10.48 -2.23 -5.09
C ILE A 89 9.74 -2.19 -6.42
N ALA A 90 9.98 -1.15 -7.23
CA ALA A 90 9.39 -1.01 -8.55
C ALA A 90 9.72 -2.21 -9.45
N GLN A 91 11.01 -2.61 -9.50
CA GLN A 91 11.47 -3.76 -10.24
C GLN A 91 10.90 -5.08 -9.70
N HIS A 92 11.00 -5.32 -8.39
CA HIS A 92 10.52 -6.54 -7.75
C HIS A 92 9.01 -6.74 -7.96
N ARG A 93 8.24 -5.65 -7.97
CA ARG A 93 6.78 -5.70 -8.14
C ARG A 93 6.32 -5.54 -9.59
N ASN A 94 7.24 -5.30 -10.52
CA ASN A 94 6.95 -4.96 -11.91
C ASN A 94 5.95 -3.80 -12.06
N ILE A 95 6.18 -2.72 -11.30
CA ILE A 95 5.39 -1.47 -11.36
C ILE A 95 6.31 -0.27 -11.58
N LYS A 96 5.76 0.88 -11.94
CA LYS A 96 6.54 2.12 -12.13
C LYS A 96 6.97 2.69 -10.79
N GLU A 97 8.14 3.33 -10.74
CA GLU A 97 8.65 4.02 -9.54
C GLU A 97 7.66 5.10 -9.06
N SER A 98 7.04 5.85 -9.98
CA SER A 98 6.00 6.82 -9.66
C SER A 98 4.80 6.20 -8.92
N THR A 99 4.44 4.96 -9.25
CA THR A 99 3.38 4.22 -8.54
C THR A 99 3.82 3.80 -7.14
N VAL A 100 5.11 3.49 -6.94
CA VAL A 100 5.68 3.22 -5.61
C VAL A 100 5.62 4.49 -4.75
N TRP A 101 6.01 5.63 -5.31
CA TRP A 101 5.92 6.94 -4.66
C TRP A 101 4.48 7.30 -4.27
N GLU A 102 3.53 7.09 -5.17
CA GLU A 102 2.10 7.32 -4.88
C GLU A 102 1.60 6.43 -3.73
N HIS A 103 2.01 5.15 -3.71
CA HIS A 103 1.71 4.26 -2.58
C HIS A 103 2.31 4.78 -1.27
N LEU A 104 3.57 5.22 -1.26
CA LEU A 104 4.22 5.79 -0.08
C LEU A 104 3.51 7.07 0.42
N ALA A 105 3.13 7.97 -0.49
CA ALA A 105 2.37 9.17 -0.14
C ALA A 105 1.02 8.82 0.53
N LYS A 106 0.28 7.83 0.00
CA LYS A 106 -0.96 7.33 0.64
C LYS A 106 -0.70 6.71 2.01
N LEU A 107 0.37 5.94 2.16
CA LEU A 107 0.74 5.34 3.45
C LEU A 107 1.08 6.40 4.51
N ILE A 108 1.75 7.49 4.10
CA ILE A 108 2.02 8.65 4.95
C ILE A 108 0.71 9.35 5.34
N GLU A 109 -0.20 9.55 4.38
CA GLU A 109 -1.54 10.11 4.65
C GLU A 109 -2.36 9.28 5.64
N HIS A 110 -2.11 7.97 5.71
CA HIS A 110 -2.78 7.06 6.64
C HIS A 110 -1.98 6.77 7.92
N HIS A 111 -0.92 7.54 8.20
CA HIS A 111 -0.03 7.34 9.37
C HIS A 111 0.64 5.96 9.46
N GLN A 112 0.72 5.23 8.36
CA GLN A 112 1.34 3.90 8.31
C GLN A 112 2.86 3.95 8.03
N CYS A 113 3.35 5.12 7.59
CA CYS A 113 4.76 5.40 7.31
C CYS A 113 5.06 6.86 7.70
N LYS A 114 6.20 7.13 8.35
CA LYS A 114 6.60 8.50 8.66
C LYS A 114 7.30 9.11 7.46
N ILE A 115 7.02 10.38 7.18
CA ILE A 115 7.69 11.12 6.11
C ILE A 115 9.23 11.13 6.27
N ASN A 116 9.71 11.18 7.52
CA ASN A 116 11.13 11.15 7.85
C ASN A 116 11.84 9.83 7.52
N ASP A 117 11.08 8.75 7.36
CA ASP A 117 11.64 7.46 6.95
C ASP A 117 11.87 7.45 5.44
N VAL A 118 11.06 8.20 4.69
CA VAL A 118 11.06 8.24 3.21
C VAL A 118 12.00 9.30 2.66
N LEU A 119 12.04 10.47 3.28
CA LEU A 119 12.83 11.61 2.82
C LEU A 119 13.72 12.17 3.94
N PRO A 120 14.92 12.67 3.60
CA PRO A 120 15.77 13.34 4.56
C PRO A 120 15.12 14.64 5.06
N LYS A 121 15.35 14.96 6.34
CA LYS A 121 14.74 16.12 7.02
C LYS A 121 14.99 17.44 6.29
N ASP A 122 16.18 17.61 5.71
CA ASP A 122 16.55 18.86 5.02
C ASP A 122 15.66 19.11 3.80
N LYS A 123 15.40 18.06 2.99
CA LYS A 123 14.46 18.13 1.87
C LYS A 123 13.03 18.41 2.33
N ILE A 124 12.59 17.75 3.40
CA ILE A 124 11.25 17.96 3.96
C ILE A 124 11.07 19.42 4.38
N ASN A 125 12.04 19.97 5.11
CA ASN A 125 12.01 21.35 5.59
C ASN A 125 12.05 22.35 4.43
N TYR A 126 12.90 22.11 3.44
CA TYR A 126 12.99 22.95 2.25
C TYR A 126 11.66 22.98 1.47
N ILE A 127 11.02 21.82 1.27
CA ILE A 127 9.70 21.76 0.61
C ILE A 127 8.66 22.50 1.45
N LYS A 128 8.63 22.28 2.78
CA LYS A 128 7.69 22.96 3.69
C LYS A 128 7.84 24.48 3.67
N GLN A 129 9.07 25.01 3.59
CA GLN A 129 9.32 26.45 3.53
C GLN A 129 8.80 27.11 2.24
N ASN A 130 8.79 26.35 1.13
CA ASN A 130 8.30 26.82 -0.16
C ASN A 130 6.79 26.66 -0.35
N MET A 131 6.10 26.09 0.65
CA MET A 131 4.64 26.00 0.70
C MET A 131 4.06 27.27 1.32
N LYS A 132 3.00 27.80 0.71
CA LYS A 132 2.26 28.96 1.20
C LYS A 132 0.98 28.55 1.92
N SER A 133 0.39 27.44 1.50
CA SER A 133 -0.89 26.97 2.03
C SER A 133 -0.90 25.45 2.12
N LYS A 134 -1.64 24.94 3.11
CA LYS A 134 -1.94 23.50 3.23
C LYS A 134 -2.81 22.98 2.08
N ALA A 135 -3.39 23.86 1.26
CA ALA A 135 -4.18 23.52 0.08
C ALA A 135 -3.42 23.72 -1.25
N ASP A 136 -2.11 23.99 -1.19
CA ASP A 136 -1.30 24.16 -2.40
C ASP A 136 -1.36 22.92 -3.30
N SER A 137 -1.46 23.15 -4.61
CA SER A 137 -1.36 22.06 -5.57
C SER A 137 0.10 21.64 -5.78
N LEU A 138 0.30 20.37 -6.15
CA LEU A 138 1.62 19.81 -6.50
C LEU A 138 2.40 20.69 -7.49
N LYS A 139 1.69 21.25 -8.48
CA LYS A 139 2.29 22.09 -9.51
C LYS A 139 2.73 23.45 -8.95
N ASP A 140 1.96 24.02 -8.04
CA ASP A 140 2.26 25.35 -7.47
C ASP A 140 3.47 25.29 -6.54
N VAL A 141 3.58 24.21 -5.74
CA VAL A 141 4.77 24.00 -4.89
C VAL A 141 6.00 23.78 -5.77
N LYS A 142 5.92 22.95 -6.81
CA LYS A 142 7.08 22.71 -7.70
C LYS A 142 7.51 23.98 -8.45
N LYS A 143 6.60 24.87 -8.83
CA LYS A 143 6.94 26.16 -9.46
C LYS A 143 7.73 27.10 -8.53
N ARG A 144 7.50 27.00 -7.22
CA ARG A 144 8.21 27.82 -6.21
C ARG A 144 9.57 27.24 -5.83
N ILE A 145 9.76 25.94 -6.03
CA ILE A 145 11.02 25.26 -5.80
C ILE A 145 11.92 25.44 -7.02
N SER A 146 13.01 26.17 -6.85
CA SER A 146 14.03 26.37 -7.91
C SER A 146 14.97 25.16 -8.06
N ASP A 147 15.00 24.26 -7.08
CA ASP A 147 15.82 23.06 -7.12
C ASP A 147 15.22 21.98 -8.06
N GLU A 148 15.95 21.65 -9.12
CA GLU A 148 15.58 20.61 -10.07
C GLU A 148 15.71 19.20 -9.49
N ALA A 149 16.55 19.00 -8.47
CA ALA A 149 16.77 17.71 -7.84
C ALA A 149 15.56 17.19 -7.04
N ILE A 150 14.63 18.09 -6.68
CA ILE A 150 13.41 17.73 -5.96
C ILE A 150 12.34 17.28 -6.95
N THR A 151 11.88 16.04 -6.85
CA THR A 151 10.89 15.52 -7.78
C THR A 151 9.46 15.84 -7.35
N TYR A 152 8.50 15.77 -8.29
CA TYR A 152 7.07 15.89 -7.97
C TYR A 152 6.62 14.86 -6.94
N ASP A 153 7.21 13.66 -6.97
CA ASP A 153 6.89 12.57 -6.07
C ASP A 153 7.29 12.89 -4.61
N GLU A 154 8.48 13.48 -4.41
CA GLU A 154 8.95 13.91 -3.09
C GLU A 154 8.04 15.01 -2.51
N ILE A 155 7.63 15.98 -3.34
CA ILE A 155 6.67 17.03 -2.95
C ILE A 155 5.32 16.42 -2.56
N ASN A 156 4.87 15.39 -3.27
CA ASN A 156 3.61 14.71 -2.97
C ASN A 156 3.63 14.05 -1.60
N CYS A 157 4.74 13.40 -1.22
CA CYS A 157 4.89 12.80 0.11
C CYS A 157 4.79 13.86 1.22
N VAL A 158 5.42 15.03 1.03
CA VAL A 158 5.34 16.13 2.02
C VAL A 158 3.93 16.70 2.11
N LEU A 159 3.24 16.89 0.98
CA LEU A 159 1.84 17.33 0.95
C LEU A 159 0.91 16.34 1.67
N SER A 160 1.09 15.04 1.43
CA SER A 160 0.35 13.98 2.12
C SER A 160 0.56 14.02 3.64
N SER A 161 1.79 14.30 4.10
CA SER A 161 2.09 14.47 5.53
C SER A 161 1.41 15.69 6.17
N ILE A 162 1.02 16.71 5.40
CA ILE A 162 0.36 17.91 5.92
C ILE A 162 -1.15 17.73 5.93
N LYS A 163 -1.70 16.99 4.95
CA LYS A 163 -3.13 16.65 4.91
C LYS A 163 -3.59 15.87 6.14
N THR A 164 -2.70 15.10 6.75
CA THR A 164 -3.00 14.36 7.99
C THR A 164 -3.25 15.27 9.19
N GLU A 165 -2.58 16.42 9.26
CA GLU A 165 -2.73 17.40 10.35
C GLU A 165 -4.14 18.07 10.37
N LYS A 166 -4.98 17.83 9.36
CA LYS A 166 -6.34 18.37 9.25
C LYS A 166 -7.45 17.44 9.78
N LYS A 167 -7.12 16.19 10.14
CA LYS A 167 -8.12 15.17 10.51
C LYS A 167 -8.27 14.96 12.03
N GLU A 168 -7.58 15.75 12.84
CA GLU A 168 -7.86 15.94 14.26
C GLU A 168 -8.76 17.16 14.45
#